data_AF-A0A4P6X0G3-F1
#
_entry.id   AF-A0A4P6X0G3-F1
#
_cell.length_a   1.000
_cell.length_b   1.000
_cell.length_c   1.000
_cell.angle_alpha   90.00
_cell.angle_beta   90.00
_cell.angle_gamma   90.00
#
_symmetry.space_group_name_H-M   'P 1'
#
loop_
_entity.id
_entity.type
_entity.pdbx_description
1 polymer ?
#
loop_
_entity_poly.entity_id
_entity_poly.type
_entity_poly.pdbx_seq_one_letter_code
_entity_poly.pdbx_strand_id
1 'polypeptide(L)'
;MASIDWFHQLAELGSDQIAVRFSPENLARLQAHVALCLDGAELPGIRTPAQFAETVLDLRANESDWNRATMSAIIRADDLMLAGQTEEAVQVLLAFAASCPWASFREAAENQAGLLPGWVPGH
;
A
#
# COMPACT_ATOMS: atom_id res chain seq x y z
N MET A 1 -12.58 -8.43 -4.32
CA MET A 1 -11.71 -9.37 -3.56
C MET A 1 -10.77 -10.18 -4.43
N ALA A 2 -11.19 -10.81 -5.54
CA ALA A 2 -10.32 -11.67 -6.38
C ALA A 2 -9.07 -11.02 -7.02
N SER A 3 -8.93 -9.69 -7.04
CA SER A 3 -7.79 -8.99 -7.66
C SER A 3 -6.56 -8.93 -6.75
N ILE A 4 -6.75 -8.79 -5.43
CA ILE A 4 -5.67 -8.65 -4.46
C ILE A 4 -4.97 -9.99 -4.24
N ASP A 5 -5.74 -11.07 -4.05
CA ASP A 5 -5.18 -12.42 -3.87
C ASP A 5 -4.32 -12.88 -5.07
N TRP A 6 -4.71 -12.47 -6.28
CA TRP A 6 -3.93 -12.81 -7.48
C TRP A 6 -2.62 -12.05 -7.57
N PHE A 7 -2.59 -10.77 -7.20
CA PHE A 7 -1.35 -10.00 -7.16
C PHE A 7 -0.38 -10.55 -6.12
N HIS A 8 -0.88 -10.92 -4.93
CA HIS A 8 -0.07 -11.58 -3.91
C HIS A 8 0.45 -12.95 -4.35
N GLN A 9 -0.32 -13.73 -5.12
CA GLN A 9 0.17 -14.97 -5.72
C GLN A 9 1.31 -14.73 -6.72
N LEU A 10 1.29 -13.62 -7.48
CA LEU A 10 2.42 -13.26 -8.32
C LEU A 10 3.66 -12.87 -7.49
N ALA A 11 3.46 -12.28 -6.31
CA ALA A 11 4.54 -11.92 -5.41
C ALA A 11 5.29 -13.13 -4.83
N GLU A 12 4.69 -14.32 -4.81
CA GLU A 12 5.37 -15.56 -4.40
C GLU A 12 6.26 -16.15 -5.51
N LEU A 13 6.16 -15.64 -6.74
CA LEU A 13 6.88 -16.14 -7.90
C LEU A 13 8.21 -15.40 -8.13
N GLY A 14 9.18 -16.10 -8.72
CA GLY A 14 10.40 -15.49 -9.24
C GLY A 14 10.15 -14.75 -10.57
N SER A 15 11.07 -13.84 -10.94
CA SER A 15 10.96 -13.02 -12.16
C SER A 15 10.61 -13.83 -13.41
N ASP A 16 11.30 -14.95 -13.65
CA ASP A 16 11.06 -15.80 -14.82
C ASP A 16 9.66 -16.44 -14.82
N GLN A 17 9.17 -16.81 -13.64
CA GLN A 17 7.83 -17.38 -13.47
C GLN A 17 6.75 -16.32 -13.68
N ILE A 18 6.99 -15.07 -13.28
CA ILE A 18 6.09 -13.95 -13.55
C ILE A 18 6.09 -13.62 -15.05
N ALA A 19 7.25 -13.62 -15.71
CA ALA A 19 7.36 -13.33 -17.13
C ALA A 19 6.53 -14.30 -18.00
N VAL A 20 6.51 -15.59 -17.65
CA VAL A 20 5.68 -16.60 -18.34
C VAL A 20 4.17 -16.33 -18.21
N ARG A 21 3.75 -15.56 -17.20
CA ARG A 21 2.34 -15.15 -17.03
C ARG A 21 1.97 -13.96 -17.91
N PHE A 22 2.90 -13.38 -18.68
CA PHE A 22 2.59 -12.25 -19.54
C PHE A 22 1.54 -12.62 -20.61
N SER A 23 0.37 -11.98 -20.50
CA SER A 23 -0.73 -12.11 -21.45
C SER A 23 -1.56 -10.81 -21.44
N PRO A 24 -2.33 -10.53 -22.49
CA PRO A 24 -3.22 -9.37 -22.51
C PRO A 24 -4.22 -9.35 -21.33
N GLU A 25 -4.72 -10.51 -20.93
CA GLU A 25 -5.63 -10.67 -19.79
C GLU A 25 -4.93 -10.31 -18.46
N ASN A 26 -3.73 -10.84 -18.22
CA ASN A 26 -2.98 -10.56 -16.99
C ASN A 26 -2.48 -9.11 -16.95
N LEU A 27 -2.18 -8.49 -18.10
CA LEU A 27 -1.88 -7.07 -18.18
C LEU A 27 -3.10 -6.21 -17.82
N ALA A 28 -4.27 -6.52 -18.36
CA ALA A 28 -5.52 -5.82 -18.00
C ALA A 28 -5.86 -6.00 -16.51
N ARG A 29 -5.61 -7.19 -15.97
CA ARG A 29 -5.80 -7.47 -14.54
C ARG A 29 -4.83 -6.69 -13.65
N LEU A 30 -3.56 -6.60 -14.05
CA LEU A 30 -2.56 -5.79 -13.34
C LEU A 30 -2.94 -4.30 -13.39
N GLN A 31 -3.38 -3.79 -14.55
CA GLN A 31 -3.86 -2.43 -14.69
C GLN A 31 -5.07 -2.14 -13.79
N ALA A 32 -6.04 -3.07 -13.73
CA ALA A 32 -7.19 -2.94 -12.84
C ALA A 32 -6.77 -2.97 -11.35
N HIS A 33 -5.79 -3.80 -10.99
CA HIS A 33 -5.24 -3.83 -9.64
C HIS A 33 -4.58 -2.49 -9.27
N VAL A 34 -3.72 -1.96 -10.14
CA VAL A 34 -3.04 -0.67 -9.93
C VAL A 34 -4.04 0.47 -9.82
N ALA A 35 -5.03 0.54 -10.71
CA ALA A 35 -6.06 1.57 -10.64
C ALA A 35 -6.88 1.49 -9.34
N LEU A 36 -7.10 0.29 -8.80
CA LEU A 36 -7.80 0.11 -7.53
C LEU A 36 -6.94 0.51 -6.32
N CYS A 37 -5.68 0.07 -6.27
CA CYS A 37 -4.81 0.27 -5.12
C CYS A 37 -4.17 1.66 -5.08
N LEU A 38 -3.92 2.28 -6.23
CA LEU A 38 -3.20 3.54 -6.40
C LEU A 38 -4.09 4.67 -6.94
N ASP A 39 -5.37 4.67 -6.54
CA ASP A 39 -6.32 5.77 -6.78
C ASP A 39 -6.44 6.21 -8.25
N GLY A 40 -6.63 5.22 -9.13
CA GLY A 40 -6.79 5.44 -10.57
C GLY A 40 -5.49 5.57 -11.36
N ALA A 41 -4.32 5.27 -10.76
CA ALA A 41 -3.06 5.28 -11.48
C ALA A 41 -3.05 4.32 -12.69
N GLU A 42 -2.27 4.70 -13.71
CA GLU A 42 -2.08 3.92 -14.93
C GLU A 42 -0.68 3.32 -15.00
N LEU A 43 -0.58 2.09 -15.49
CA LEU A 43 0.69 1.46 -15.78
C LEU A 43 1.31 2.07 -17.03
N PRO A 44 2.65 2.13 -17.10
CA PRO A 44 3.33 2.41 -18.35
C PRO A 44 2.98 1.32 -19.39
N GLY A 45 3.14 1.63 -20.68
CA GLY A 45 2.84 0.68 -21.76
C GLY A 45 3.79 -0.53 -21.76
N ILE A 46 3.44 -1.57 -21.00
CA ILE A 46 4.15 -2.85 -20.92
C ILE A 46 3.95 -3.63 -22.22
N ARG A 47 5.05 -3.96 -22.89
CA ARG A 47 5.05 -4.64 -24.20
C ARG A 47 5.74 -5.99 -24.20
N THR A 48 6.51 -6.32 -23.15
CA THR A 48 7.30 -7.54 -23.08
C THR A 48 7.08 -8.30 -21.78
N PRO A 49 7.31 -9.64 -21.78
CA PRO A 49 7.31 -10.44 -20.55
C PRO A 49 8.24 -9.91 -19.46
N ALA A 50 9.42 -9.43 -19.85
CA ALA A 50 10.41 -8.89 -18.92
C ALA A 50 9.89 -7.60 -18.24
N GLN A 51 9.30 -6.68 -19.03
CA GLN A 51 8.70 -5.45 -18.50
C GLN A 51 7.53 -5.77 -17.55
N PHE A 52 6.74 -6.80 -17.86
CA PHE A 52 5.65 -7.23 -16.99
C PHE A 52 6.19 -7.73 -15.64
N ALA A 53 7.20 -8.60 -15.67
CA ALA A 53 7.82 -9.12 -14.45
C ALA A 53 8.48 -8.03 -13.61
N GLU A 54 9.25 -7.14 -14.23
CA GLU A 54 9.87 -5.98 -13.59
C GLU A 54 8.81 -5.09 -12.92
N THR A 55 7.74 -4.75 -13.65
CA THR A 55 6.67 -3.90 -13.11
C THR A 55 6.00 -4.54 -11.89
N VAL A 56 5.73 -5.85 -11.91
CA VAL A 56 5.13 -6.55 -10.77
C VAL A 56 6.07 -6.52 -9.55
N LEU A 57 7.37 -6.75 -9.77
CA LEU A 57 8.37 -6.73 -8.70
C LEU A 57 8.54 -5.32 -8.12
N ASP A 58 8.56 -4.30 -8.95
CA ASP A 58 8.65 -2.90 -8.53
C ASP A 58 7.41 -2.47 -7.74
N LEU A 59 6.21 -2.84 -8.20
CA LEU A 59 4.96 -2.57 -7.47
C LEU A 59 4.98 -3.24 -6.09
N ARG A 60 5.46 -4.49 -6.02
CA ARG A 60 5.59 -5.21 -4.74
C ARG A 60 6.59 -4.55 -3.80
N ALA A 61 7.75 -4.14 -4.32
CA ALA A 61 8.76 -3.44 -3.53
C ALA A 61 8.17 -2.13 -2.99
N ASN A 62 7.48 -1.36 -3.86
CA ASN A 62 6.81 -0.14 -3.47
C ASN A 62 5.72 -0.35 -2.42
N GLU A 63 4.86 -1.36 -2.59
CA GLU A 63 3.84 -1.74 -1.61
C GLU A 63 4.48 -2.08 -0.24
N SER A 64 5.57 -2.85 -0.26
CA SER A 64 6.30 -3.24 0.94
C SER A 64 6.93 -2.04 1.64
N ASP A 65 7.44 -1.07 0.89
CA ASP A 65 8.02 0.16 1.42
C ASP A 65 6.95 1.03 2.09
N TRP A 66 5.80 1.18 1.43
CA TRP A 66 4.67 1.90 2.00
C TRP A 66 4.09 1.19 3.21
N ASN A 67 3.99 -0.13 3.21
CA ASN A 67 3.58 -0.88 4.41
C ASN A 67 4.50 -0.59 5.60
N ARG A 68 5.83 -0.57 5.38
CA ARG A 68 6.79 -0.20 6.44
C ARG A 68 6.64 1.24 6.88
N ALA A 69 6.37 2.16 5.96
CA ALA A 69 6.10 3.57 6.28
C ALA A 69 4.81 3.72 7.10
N THR A 70 3.75 2.99 6.78
CA THR A 70 2.49 2.94 7.55
C THR A 70 2.76 2.49 8.98
N MET A 71 3.47 1.37 9.16
CA MET A 71 3.81 0.88 10.49
C MET A 71 4.65 1.88 11.30
N SER A 72 5.59 2.56 10.64
CA SER A 72 6.42 3.59 11.27
C SER A 72 5.59 4.80 11.70
N ALA A 73 4.63 5.23 10.88
CA ALA A 73 3.71 6.33 11.20
C ALA A 73 2.80 5.98 12.39
N ILE A 74 2.28 4.75 12.44
CA ILE A 74 1.45 4.26 13.55
C ILE A 74 2.25 4.21 14.85
N ILE A 75 3.44 3.59 14.84
CA ILE A 75 4.29 3.52 16.04
C ILE A 75 4.63 4.92 16.56
N ARG A 76 4.99 5.84 15.66
CA ARG A 76 5.26 7.23 16.03
C ARG A 76 4.05 7.93 16.64
N ALA A 77 2.85 7.69 16.11
CA ALA A 77 1.63 8.24 16.65
C ALA A 77 1.33 7.69 18.05
N ASP A 78 1.54 6.38 18.26
CA ASP A 78 1.38 5.74 19.57
C ASP A 78 2.38 6.30 20.60
N ASP A 79 3.64 6.50 20.22
CA ASP A 79 4.65 7.13 21.10
C ASP A 79 4.23 8.55 21.52
N LEU A 80 3.71 9.36 20.57
CA LEU A 80 3.20 10.71 20.83
C LEU A 80 1.97 10.67 21.74
N MET A 81 1.06 9.71 21.56
CA MET A 81 -0.08 9.54 22.45
C MET A 81 0.34 9.19 23.88
N LEU A 82 1.30 8.29 24.05
CA LEU A 82 1.84 7.92 25.36
C LEU A 82 2.53 9.10 26.06
N ALA A 83 3.07 10.05 25.28
CA ALA A 83 3.60 11.31 25.78
C ALA A 83 2.52 12.39 26.04
N GLY A 84 1.25 12.10 25.80
CA GLY A 84 0.13 13.04 25.96
C GLY A 84 -0.02 14.05 24.81
N GLN A 85 0.69 13.86 23.70
CA GLN A 85 0.69 14.74 22.53
C GLN A 85 -0.32 14.25 21.46
N THR A 86 -1.58 14.08 21.85
CA THR A 86 -2.62 13.50 20.98
C THR A 86 -2.84 14.27 19.68
N GLU A 87 -2.78 15.61 19.69
CA GLU A 87 -2.92 16.41 18.47
C GLU A 87 -1.77 16.16 17.49
N GLU A 88 -0.53 16.05 17.97
CA GLU A 88 0.63 15.73 17.13
C GLU A 88 0.55 14.30 16.57
N ALA A 89 0.07 13.34 17.38
CA ALA A 89 -0.15 11.97 16.93
C ALA A 89 -1.14 11.90 15.75
N VAL A 90 -2.26 12.63 15.85
CA VAL A 90 -3.25 12.75 14.76
C VAL A 90 -2.61 13.40 13.53
N GLN A 91 -1.85 14.48 13.70
CA GLN A 91 -1.19 15.16 12.57
C GLN A 91 -0.20 14.26 11.83
N VAL A 92 0.57 13.43 12.54
CA VAL A 92 1.50 12.46 11.91
C VAL A 92 0.76 11.49 10.99
N LEU A 93 -0.36 10.93 11.45
CA LEU A 93 -1.15 9.97 10.69
C LEU A 93 -1.82 10.63 9.48
N LEU A 94 -2.39 11.83 9.64
CA LEU A 94 -3.00 12.57 8.54
C LEU A 94 -1.97 13.04 7.51
N ALA A 95 -0.79 13.46 7.95
CA ALA A 95 0.31 13.82 7.05
C ALA A 95 0.81 12.61 6.25
N PHE A 96 0.92 11.44 6.89
CA PHE A 96 1.22 10.19 6.19
C PHE A 96 0.14 9.88 5.15
N ALA A 97 -1.13 9.86 5.56
CA ALA A 97 -2.28 9.58 4.69
C ALA A 97 -2.32 10.48 3.46
N ALA A 98 -2.09 11.78 3.63
CA ALA A 98 -2.05 12.75 2.54
C ALA A 98 -0.93 12.50 1.52
N SER A 99 0.17 11.84 1.93
CA SER A 99 1.31 11.52 1.06
C SER A 99 1.25 10.11 0.47
N CYS A 100 0.42 9.22 1.03
CA CYS A 100 0.38 7.82 0.67
C CYS A 100 -0.49 7.60 -0.58
N PRO A 101 0.07 7.07 -1.68
CA PRO A 101 -0.71 6.80 -2.89
C PRO A 101 -1.53 5.51 -2.78
N TRP A 102 -1.21 4.63 -1.82
CA TRP A 102 -1.89 3.36 -1.63
C TRP A 102 -3.16 3.55 -0.80
N ALA A 103 -4.31 3.32 -1.43
CA ALA A 103 -5.63 3.57 -0.84
C ALA A 103 -5.83 2.86 0.50
N SER A 104 -5.43 1.59 0.62
CA SER A 104 -5.58 0.80 1.85
C SER A 104 -4.71 1.31 3.00
N PHE A 105 -3.48 1.75 2.73
CA PHE A 105 -2.57 2.29 3.74
C PHE A 105 -2.98 3.70 4.18
N ARG A 106 -3.44 4.52 3.23
CA ARG A 106 -4.05 5.82 3.49
C ARG A 106 -5.26 5.66 4.41
N GLU A 107 -6.20 4.79 4.05
CA GLU A 107 -7.40 4.51 4.84
C GLU A 107 -7.05 4.00 6.25
N ALA A 108 -6.06 3.11 6.38
CA ALA A 108 -5.62 2.64 7.69
C ALA A 108 -5.12 3.77 8.59
N ALA A 109 -4.33 4.70 8.05
CA ALA A 109 -3.84 5.85 8.79
C ALA A 109 -4.95 6.85 9.16
N GLU A 110 -5.90 7.12 8.26
CA GLU A 110 -7.07 7.96 8.52
C GLU A 110 -7.96 7.37 9.62
N ASN A 111 -8.22 6.06 9.55
CA ASN A 111 -9.00 5.34 10.56
C ASN A 111 -8.31 5.41 11.92
N GLN A 112 -7.00 5.17 11.97
CA GLN A 112 -6.24 5.28 13.22
C GLN A 112 -6.31 6.71 13.79
N ALA A 113 -6.16 7.73 12.94
CA ALA A 113 -6.26 9.14 13.35
C ALA A 113 -7.64 9.47 13.93
N GLY A 114 -8.71 8.90 13.37
CA GLY A 114 -10.08 9.06 13.87
C GLY A 114 -10.34 8.40 15.22
N LEU A 115 -9.56 7.38 15.60
CA LEU A 115 -9.69 6.66 16.87
C LEU A 115 -8.98 7.37 18.05
N LEU A 116 -7.91 8.13 17.78
CA LEU A 116 -7.09 8.76 18.84
C LEU A 116 -7.84 9.79 19.71
N PRO A 117 -8.76 10.62 19.20
CA PRO A 117 -9.50 11.60 20.02
C PRO A 117 -10.38 10.97 21.12
N GLY A 118 -10.68 9.67 21.01
CA GLY A 118 -11.43 8.91 22.02
C GLY A 118 -10.58 7.97 22.87
N TRP A 119 -9.25 7.99 22.71
CA TRP A 119 -8.35 7.07 23.40
C TRP A 119 -8.19 7.45 24.89
N VAL A 120 -8.44 6.47 25.76
CA VAL A 120 -8.25 6.61 27.22
C VAL A 120 -7.10 5.69 27.63
N PRO A 121 -5.97 6.22 28.15
CA PRO A 121 -4.90 5.38 28.68
C PRO A 121 -5.39 4.61 29.90
N GLY A 122 -5.34 3.27 29.84
CA GLY A 122 -5.51 2.38 30.99
C GLY A 122 -6.90 1.79 31.14
N HIS A 123 -7.06 0.57 30.61
CA HIS A 123 -7.84 -0.49 31.22
C HIS A 123 -7.04 -1.79 31.19
#